data_AF-A0A4R1KWP6-F1
#
_entry.id   AF-A0A4R1KWP6-F1
#
_cell.length_a   1.000
_cell.length_b   1.000
_cell.length_c   1.000
_cell.angle_alpha   90.00
_cell.angle_beta   90.00
_cell.angle_gamma   90.00
#
_symmetry.space_group_name_H-M   'P 1'
#
loop_
_entity.id
_entity.type
_entity.pdbx_description
1 polymer ?
#
loop_
_entity_poly.entity_id
_entity_poly.type
_entity_poly.pdbx_seq_one_letter_code
_entity_poly.pdbx_strand_id
1 'polypeptide(L)'
;MMMSNSQYPFSHTSNDLLFSLEGDSSRKSLNYEIVAQSLEEVQNIQNAPAVSMGPYLIDSGQSQLLTTVSIYAQRGEVREQMRLFYMNDIALRIWKAMGKEPNLIGAQHRPPQTAQLAFGVPFSE
;
A
#
# COMPACT_ATOMS: atom_id res chain seq x y z
N MET A 1 24.06 21.46 -11.36
CA MET A 1 22.91 20.55 -11.24
C MET A 1 23.30 19.47 -10.23
N MET A 2 22.70 19.47 -9.04
CA MET A 2 22.94 18.45 -8.02
C MET A 2 21.68 17.60 -7.88
N MET A 3 21.81 16.30 -8.13
CA MET A 3 20.76 15.29 -7.97
C MET A 3 20.46 15.16 -6.47
N SER A 4 19.23 15.47 -6.07
CA SER A 4 18.76 15.24 -4.70
C SER A 4 18.47 13.75 -4.56
N ASN A 5 19.40 13.03 -3.94
CA ASN A 5 19.25 11.63 -3.58
C ASN A 5 18.26 11.58 -2.39
N SER A 6 17.04 11.09 -2.62
CA SER A 6 16.06 10.88 -1.55
C SER A 6 16.56 9.77 -0.62
N GLN A 7 17.31 10.15 0.42
CA GLN A 7 17.69 9.27 1.51
C GLN A 7 16.44 8.96 2.34
N TYR A 8 15.88 7.77 2.14
CA TYR A 8 14.92 7.20 3.07
C TYR A 8 15.63 6.98 4.42
N PRO A 9 15.00 7.33 5.55
CA PRO A 9 15.61 7.16 6.87
C PRO A 9 15.82 5.67 7.17
N PHE A 10 17.09 5.25 7.19
CA PHE A 10 17.58 3.93 7.58
C PHE A 10 17.37 3.69 9.09
N SER A 11 16.16 3.30 9.52
CA SER A 11 15.98 2.89 10.93
C SER A 11 14.99 1.73 11.17
N HIS A 12 14.55 1.03 10.13
CA HIS A 12 13.72 -0.18 10.30
C HIS A 12 14.44 -1.36 9.67
N THR A 13 14.95 -2.26 10.50
CA THR A 13 15.53 -3.52 10.03
C THR A 13 14.40 -4.46 9.60
N SER A 14 14.68 -5.43 8.71
CA SER A 14 13.67 -6.36 8.15
C SER A 14 12.78 -7.04 9.20
N ASN A 15 13.22 -7.12 10.46
CA ASN A 15 12.48 -7.76 11.54
C ASN A 15 11.49 -6.82 12.24
N ASP A 16 11.79 -5.52 12.35
CA ASP A 16 11.00 -4.59 13.18
C ASP A 16 9.58 -4.39 12.62
N LEU A 17 9.45 -4.39 11.30
CA LEU A 17 8.16 -4.32 10.63
C LEU A 17 7.41 -5.64 10.71
N LEU A 18 8.08 -6.79 10.57
CA LEU A 18 7.47 -8.12 10.77
C LEU A 18 6.88 -8.27 12.18
N PHE A 19 7.63 -7.91 13.23
CA PHE A 19 7.12 -7.94 14.60
C PHE A 19 5.95 -6.99 14.82
N SER A 20 5.95 -5.82 14.16
CA SER A 20 4.84 -4.88 14.22
C SER A 20 3.59 -5.41 13.49
N LEU A 21 3.76 -6.25 12.46
CA LEU A 21 2.69 -6.85 11.66
C LEU A 21 1.92 -7.93 12.43
N GLU A 22 2.60 -8.71 13.30
CA GLU A 22 2.01 -9.86 14.01
C GLU A 22 1.04 -9.51 15.16
N GLY A 23 1.03 -8.26 15.63
CA GLY A 23 0.44 -7.90 16.93
C GLY A 23 -1.07 -7.61 17.03
N ASP A 24 -1.88 -7.67 15.96
CA ASP A 24 -3.24 -7.07 16.02
C ASP A 24 -4.35 -7.79 15.22
N SER A 25 -4.35 -9.13 15.21
CA SER A 25 -5.30 -9.96 14.46
C SER A 25 -6.55 -10.37 15.27
N SER A 26 -7.32 -9.40 15.79
CA SER A 26 -8.58 -9.68 16.53
C SER A 26 -9.75 -8.73 16.28
N ARG A 27 -9.96 -8.27 15.05
CA ARG A 27 -11.24 -7.68 14.63
C ARG A 27 -11.73 -8.42 13.38
N LYS A 28 -13.01 -8.83 13.38
CA LYS A 28 -13.73 -9.49 12.25
C LYS A 28 -13.09 -9.09 10.91
N SER A 29 -12.47 -10.06 10.24
CA SER A 29 -11.41 -9.87 9.23
C SER A 29 -11.89 -9.18 7.97
N LEU A 30 -12.00 -7.85 8.02
CA LEU A 30 -11.99 -7.05 6.81
C LEU A 30 -10.55 -7.09 6.29
N ASN A 31 -10.32 -7.95 5.30
CA ASN A 31 -8.97 -8.21 4.79
C ASN A 31 -8.41 -7.02 4.00
N TYR A 32 -9.26 -6.06 3.60
CA TYR A 32 -8.88 -4.91 2.79
C TYR A 32 -9.43 -3.60 3.35
N GLU A 33 -8.56 -2.61 3.41
CA GLU A 33 -8.87 -1.21 3.69
C GLU A 33 -8.97 -0.44 2.36
N ILE A 34 -9.92 0.48 2.27
CA ILE A 34 -10.19 1.29 1.09
C ILE A 34 -9.49 2.64 1.25
N VAL A 35 -8.45 2.86 0.46
CA VAL A 35 -7.67 4.10 0.40
C VAL A 35 -8.11 4.91 -0.81
N ALA A 36 -8.62 6.11 -0.58
CA ALA A 36 -8.91 7.06 -1.65
C ALA A 36 -7.68 7.90 -1.99
N GLN A 37 -7.56 8.26 -3.27
CA GLN A 37 -6.60 9.23 -3.75
C GLN A 37 -7.28 10.27 -4.60
N SER A 38 -6.98 11.52 -4.29
CA SER A 38 -7.37 12.69 -5.03
C SER A 38 -6.63 12.79 -6.37
N LEU A 39 -7.12 13.67 -7.25
CA LEU A 39 -6.47 13.96 -8.53
C LEU A 39 -5.02 14.43 -8.36
N GLU A 40 -4.75 15.27 -7.35
CA GLU A 40 -3.41 15.80 -7.06
C GLU A 40 -2.46 14.67 -6.64
N GLU A 41 -2.95 13.74 -5.81
CA GLU A 41 -2.17 12.58 -5.39
C GLU A 41 -1.91 11.61 -6.55
N VAL A 42 -2.86 11.44 -7.47
CA VAL A 42 -2.71 10.60 -8.66
C VAL A 42 -1.67 11.16 -9.63
N GLN A 43 -1.54 12.48 -9.73
CA GLN A 43 -0.52 13.13 -10.58
C GLN A 43 0.90 12.85 -10.09
N ASN A 44 1.09 12.58 -8.79
CA ASN A 44 2.37 12.14 -8.27
C ASN A 44 2.58 10.64 -8.53
N ILE A 45 3.45 10.31 -9.48
CA ILE A 45 3.74 8.92 -9.85
C ILE A 45 4.27 8.07 -8.66
N GLN A 46 4.90 8.69 -7.66
CA GLN A 46 5.38 8.01 -6.45
C GLN A 46 4.24 7.54 -5.54
N ASN A 47 3.00 7.92 -5.84
CA ASN A 47 1.80 7.43 -5.19
C ASN A 47 1.16 6.25 -5.94
N ALA A 48 1.84 5.67 -6.93
CA ALA A 48 1.49 4.40 -7.53
C ALA A 48 2.27 3.26 -6.84
N PRO A 49 1.59 2.25 -6.24
CA PRO A 49 2.27 1.16 -5.52
C PRO A 49 3.30 0.40 -6.36
N ALA A 50 3.01 0.12 -7.63
CA ALA A 50 3.94 -0.55 -8.53
C ALA A 50 5.23 0.26 -8.79
N VAL A 51 5.21 1.57 -8.60
CA VAL A 51 6.36 2.46 -8.84
C VAL A 51 7.21 2.63 -7.59
N SER A 52 6.59 2.78 -6.41
CA SER A 52 7.32 3.14 -5.19
C SER A 52 7.42 2.01 -4.17
N MET A 53 6.41 1.13 -4.06
CA MET A 53 6.41 0.08 -3.04
C MET A 53 7.38 -1.05 -3.36
N GLY A 54 7.48 -1.45 -4.63
CA GLY A 54 8.42 -2.49 -5.08
C GLY A 54 9.88 -2.12 -4.74
N PRO A 55 10.39 -0.97 -5.22
CA PRO A 55 11.74 -0.51 -4.87
C PRO A 55 11.93 -0.36 -3.36
N TYR A 56 10.97 0.22 -2.64
CA TYR A 56 11.06 0.36 -1.19
C TYR A 56 11.27 -0.98 -0.47
N LEU A 57 10.52 -2.01 -0.87
CA LEU A 57 10.66 -3.36 -0.27
C LEU A 57 12.00 -4.01 -0.60
N ILE A 58 12.52 -3.81 -1.80
CA ILE A 58 13.83 -4.34 -2.21
C ILE A 58 14.94 -3.61 -1.44
N ASP A 59 14.91 -2.27 -1.44
CA ASP A 59 15.96 -1.42 -0.86
C ASP A 59 16.01 -1.55 0.67
N SER A 60 14.86 -1.82 1.31
CA SER A 60 14.78 -2.08 2.75
C SER A 60 15.04 -3.54 3.15
N GLY A 61 15.35 -4.44 2.20
CA GLY A 61 15.62 -5.85 2.48
C GLY A 61 14.39 -6.67 2.90
N GLN A 62 13.19 -6.22 2.51
CA GLN A 62 11.90 -6.81 2.86
C GLN A 62 11.20 -7.47 1.66
N SER A 63 11.96 -7.92 0.67
CA SER A 63 11.42 -8.53 -0.56
C SER A 63 10.50 -9.73 -0.31
N GLN A 64 10.58 -10.39 0.85
CA GLN A 64 9.67 -11.47 1.24
C GLN A 64 8.21 -10.98 1.34
N LEU A 65 7.98 -9.73 1.71
CA LEU A 65 6.63 -9.17 1.81
C LEU A 65 5.94 -9.08 0.44
N LEU A 66 6.68 -9.09 -0.67
CA LEU A 66 6.12 -9.08 -2.03
C LEU A 66 5.16 -10.25 -2.29
N THR A 67 5.31 -11.37 -1.58
CA THR A 67 4.43 -12.55 -1.71
C THR A 67 3.17 -12.47 -0.85
N THR A 68 3.05 -11.43 -0.02
CA THR A 68 1.94 -11.24 0.94
C THR A 68 1.16 -9.96 0.68
N VAL A 69 1.79 -8.98 0.03
CA VAL A 69 1.13 -7.73 -0.35
C VAL A 69 0.07 -8.00 -1.40
N SER A 70 -1.09 -7.38 -1.23
CA SER A 70 -2.17 -7.43 -2.23
C SER A 70 -2.83 -6.06 -2.30
N ILE A 71 -2.71 -5.41 -3.47
CA ILE A 71 -3.29 -4.09 -3.72
C ILE A 71 -4.09 -4.14 -5.02
N TYR A 72 -5.37 -3.85 -4.92
CA TYR A 72 -6.24 -3.67 -6.07
C TYR A 72 -6.54 -2.20 -6.29
N ALA A 73 -6.68 -1.79 -7.55
CA ALA A 73 -7.02 -0.44 -7.94
C ALA A 73 -8.35 -0.39 -8.68
N GLN A 74 -9.09 0.68 -8.44
CA GLN A 74 -10.29 1.01 -9.19
C GLN A 74 -10.28 2.51 -9.49
N ARG A 75 -10.75 2.89 -10.68
CA ARG A 75 -10.99 4.29 -11.02
C ARG A 75 -12.22 4.79 -10.26
N GLY A 76 -12.11 5.93 -9.61
CA GLY A 76 -13.27 6.62 -9.07
C GLY A 76 -13.75 7.75 -9.97
N GLU A 77 -14.82 8.42 -9.54
CA GLU A 77 -15.60 9.33 -10.39
C GLU A 77 -15.49 10.79 -9.98
N VAL A 78 -15.01 11.06 -8.76
CA VAL A 78 -14.90 12.41 -8.19
C VAL A 78 -13.44 12.79 -7.94
N ARG A 79 -13.15 14.09 -7.89
CA ARG A 79 -11.76 14.60 -7.84
C ARG A 79 -11.04 14.19 -6.57
N GLU A 80 -11.77 14.05 -5.47
CA GLU A 80 -11.28 13.68 -4.14
C GLU A 80 -11.04 12.16 -4.02
N GLN A 81 -11.59 11.37 -4.95
CA GLN A 81 -11.50 9.91 -4.98
C GLN A 81 -11.23 9.43 -6.42
N MET A 82 -10.32 10.10 -7.12
CA MET A 82 -10.02 9.82 -8.53
C MET A 82 -9.50 8.39 -8.73
N ARG A 83 -8.79 7.85 -7.72
CA ARG A 83 -8.35 6.46 -7.67
C ARG A 83 -8.64 5.88 -6.29
N LEU A 84 -9.17 4.67 -6.27
CA LEU A 84 -9.37 3.88 -5.06
C LEU A 84 -8.38 2.73 -5.06
N PHE A 85 -7.75 2.49 -3.92
CA PHE A 85 -7.00 1.28 -3.65
C PHE A 85 -7.69 0.45 -2.58
N TYR A 86 -7.70 -0.85 -2.80
CA TYR A 86 -8.07 -1.84 -1.81
C TYR A 86 -6.78 -2.52 -1.38
N MET A 87 -6.32 -2.21 -0.17
CA MET A 87 -5.03 -2.66 0.35
C MET A 87 -5.27 -3.66 1.46
N ASN A 88 -4.60 -4.81 1.40
CA ASN A 88 -4.56 -5.66 2.58
C ASN A 88 -3.77 -4.99 3.72
N ASP A 89 -3.86 -5.56 4.92
CA ASP A 89 -3.23 -5.01 6.12
C ASP A 89 -1.71 -4.78 5.94
N ILE A 90 -1.01 -5.72 5.32
CA ILE A 90 0.42 -5.64 5.02
C ILE A 90 0.69 -4.46 4.08
N ALA A 91 -0.05 -4.36 2.98
CA ALA A 91 0.07 -3.26 2.02
C ALA A 91 -0.12 -1.89 2.68
N LEU A 92 -1.15 -1.75 3.52
CA LEU A 92 -1.44 -0.49 4.19
C LEU A 92 -0.33 -0.09 5.17
N ARG A 93 0.23 -1.05 5.90
CA ARG A 93 1.32 -0.79 6.85
C ARG A 93 2.61 -0.38 6.13
N ILE A 94 2.93 -1.03 5.00
CA ILE A 94 4.04 -0.61 4.15
C ILE A 94 3.81 0.80 3.61
N TRP A 95 2.59 1.12 3.13
CA TRP A 95 2.23 2.46 2.66
C TRP A 95 2.54 3.53 3.71
N LYS A 96 2.13 3.29 4.96
CA LYS A 96 2.43 4.18 6.09
C LYS A 96 3.93 4.23 6.40
N ALA A 97 4.64 3.11 6.39
CA ALA A 97 6.09 3.05 6.63
C ALA A 97 6.92 3.78 5.55
N MET A 98 6.38 3.91 4.32
CA MET A 98 6.94 4.75 3.26
C MET A 98 6.70 6.26 3.49
N GLY A 99 6.05 6.64 4.59
CA GLY A 99 5.70 8.03 4.89
C GLY A 99 4.51 8.55 4.09
N LYS A 100 3.67 7.67 3.54
CA LYS A 100 2.43 8.07 2.86
C LYS A 100 1.29 8.15 3.87
N GLU A 101 0.44 9.17 3.74
CA GLU A 101 -0.74 9.37 4.58
C GLU A 101 -1.98 8.88 3.83
N PRO A 102 -2.50 7.66 4.10
CA PRO A 102 -3.66 7.13 3.38
C PRO A 102 -4.94 7.82 3.83
N ASN A 103 -5.76 8.28 2.87
CA ASN A 103 -7.13 8.69 3.12
C ASN A 103 -8.05 7.45 3.16
N LEU A 104 -8.32 6.93 4.36
CA LEU A 104 -9.16 5.75 4.56
C LEU A 104 -10.65 6.10 4.51
N ILE A 105 -11.38 5.47 3.60
CA ILE A 105 -12.82 5.75 3.38
C ILE A 105 -13.74 4.57 3.70
N GLY A 106 -13.16 3.42 4.08
CA GLY A 106 -13.92 2.22 4.46
C GLY A 106 -13.06 0.98 4.46
N ALA A 107 -13.68 -0.16 4.75
CA ALA A 107 -13.03 -1.46 4.79
C ALA A 107 -13.98 -2.55 4.29
N GLN A 108 -13.43 -3.63 3.74
CA GLN A 108 -14.19 -4.75 3.19
C GLN A 108 -13.42 -6.06 3.25
N HIS A 109 -14.14 -7.17 3.14
CA HIS A 109 -13.55 -8.50 3.26
C HIS A 109 -12.79 -8.95 2.01
N ARG A 110 -13.27 -8.57 0.81
CA ARG A 110 -12.62 -8.90 -0.47
C ARG A 110 -12.60 -7.70 -1.39
N PRO A 111 -11.66 -7.58 -2.34
CA PRO A 111 -11.69 -6.55 -3.37
C PRO A 111 -12.97 -6.65 -4.24
N PRO A 112 -13.47 -5.55 -4.81
CA PRO A 112 -14.58 -5.62 -5.76
C PRO A 112 -14.12 -6.32 -7.03
N GLN A 113 -15.02 -7.02 -7.71
CA GLN A 113 -14.71 -7.72 -8.97
C GLN A 113 -14.30 -6.76 -10.10
N THR A 114 -14.68 -5.49 -9.99
CA THR A 114 -14.32 -4.43 -10.95
C THR A 114 -12.93 -3.84 -10.70
N ALA A 115 -12.30 -4.15 -9.56
CA ALA A 115 -10.96 -3.67 -9.25
C ALA A 115 -9.90 -4.59 -9.84
N GLN A 116 -8.81 -4.00 -10.32
CA GLN A 116 -7.71 -4.72 -10.97
C GLN A 116 -6.53 -4.84 -10.02
N LEU A 117 -5.83 -5.97 -10.05
CA LEU A 117 -4.60 -6.14 -9.28
C LEU A 117 -3.56 -5.11 -9.75
N ALA A 118 -3.20 -4.20 -8.85
CA ALA A 118 -2.24 -3.13 -9.12
C ALA A 118 -0.83 -3.49 -8.66
N PHE A 119 -0.71 -4.27 -7.58
CA PHE A 119 0.58 -4.70 -7.05
C PHE A 119 0.45 -5.92 -6.12
N GLY A 120 1.47 -6.77 -6.12
CA GLY A 120 1.57 -7.94 -5.25
C GLY A 120 0.90 -9.18 -5.80
N VAL A 121 0.35 -10.02 -4.92
CA VAL A 121 -0.32 -11.28 -5.26
C VAL A 121 -1.84 -11.13 -5.25
N PRO A 122 -2.57 -11.90 -6.08
CA PRO A 122 -4.02 -11.93 -6.02
C PRO A 122 -4.54 -12.36 -4.65
N PHE A 123 -5.73 -11.90 -4.30
CA PHE A 123 -6.51 -12.41 -3.19
C PHE A 123 -6.69 -13.94 -3.30
N SER A 124 -6.42 -14.64 -2.21
CA SER A 124 -6.65 -16.08 -2.06
C SER A 124 -7.27 -16.35 -0.68
N GLU A 125 -8.40 -17.05 -0.67
CA GLU A 125 -9.06 -17.65 0.50
C GLU A 125 -9.55 -19.05 0.13
#